data_AF-A0A9I9E173-F1
#
_entry.id   AF-A0A9I9E173-F1
#
_cell.length_a   1.000
_cell.length_b   1.000
_cell.length_c   1.000
_cell.angle_alpha   90.00
_cell.angle_beta   90.00
_cell.angle_gamma   90.00
#
_symmetry.space_group_name_H-M   'P 1'
#
loop_
_entity.id
_entity.type
_entity.pdbx_description
1 polymer ?
#
loop_
_entity_poly.entity_id
_entity_poly.type
_entity_poly.pdbx_seq_one_letter_code
_entity_poly.pdbx_strand_id
1 'polypeptide(L)' 'MIAEWPARALANDNHVHTKFFCILRKMPELTSFDRALLQRHLLSCMDDLRGFVLMPEDEREGFCGVLLRDITR' A
#
# COMPACT_ATOMS: atom_id res chain seq x y z
N MET A 1 18.72 -4.56 -30.60
CA MET A 1 18.42 -5.38 -29.42
C MET A 1 17.16 -4.80 -28.79
N ILE A 2 16.00 -5.42 -29.02
CA ILE A 2 14.77 -5.05 -28.30
C ILE A 2 14.95 -5.63 -26.91
N ALA A 3 15.19 -4.79 -25.90
CA ALA A 3 15.27 -5.24 -24.53
C ALA A 3 13.91 -5.88 -24.18
N GLU A 4 13.93 -7.14 -23.72
CA GLU A 4 12.74 -7.75 -23.12
C GLU A 4 12.26 -6.84 -22.00
N TRP A 5 11.12 -6.17 -22.22
CA TRP A 5 10.45 -5.39 -21.19
C TRP A 5 10.18 -6.33 -20.00
N PRO A 6 10.42 -5.93 -18.74
CA PRO A 6 10.31 -6.84 -17.61
C PRO A 6 8.83 -7.11 -17.30
N ALA A 7 8.17 -7.94 -18.11
CA ALA A 7 6.80 -8.40 -17.88
C ALA A 7 6.65 -9.02 -16.48
N ARG A 8 7.74 -9.60 -15.95
CA ARG A 8 7.80 -10.11 -14.57
C ARG A 8 7.75 -9.00 -13.50
N ALA A 9 8.40 -7.85 -13.73
CA ALA A 9 8.32 -6.73 -12.79
C ALA A 9 6.90 -6.17 -12.72
N LEU A 10 6.27 -5.99 -13.89
CA LEU A 10 4.89 -5.51 -13.98
C LEU A 10 3.88 -6.47 -13.33
N ALA A 11 4.03 -7.79 -13.53
CA ALA A 11 3.19 -8.79 -12.89
C ALA A 11 3.35 -8.79 -11.36
N ASN A 12 4.57 -8.58 -10.87
CA ASN A 12 4.85 -8.43 -9.44
C ASN A 12 4.21 -7.16 -8.87
N ASP A 13 4.25 -6.05 -9.61
CA ASP A 13 3.62 -4.79 -9.19
C ASP A 13 2.10 -4.94 -9.06
N ASN A 14 1.45 -5.57 -10.04
CA ASN A 14 0.02 -5.88 -9.96
C ASN A 14 -0.33 -6.76 -8.75
N HIS A 15 0.55 -7.70 -8.38
CA HIS A 15 0.38 -8.52 -7.19
C HIS A 15 0.48 -7.68 -5.90
N VAL A 16 1.43 -6.76 -5.82
CA VAL A 16 1.59 -5.84 -4.68
C VAL A 16 0.34 -4.96 -4.53
N HIS A 17 -0.19 -4.39 -5.63
CA HIS A 17 -1.46 -3.64 -5.61
C HIS A 17 -2.61 -4.49 -5.06
N THR A 18 -2.76 -5.71 -5.54
CA THR A 18 -3.83 -6.61 -5.08
C THR A 18 -3.70 -6.90 -3.59
N LYS A 19 -2.50 -7.22 -3.11
CA LYS A 19 -2.25 -7.47 -1.69
C LYS A 19 -2.53 -6.24 -0.84
N PHE A 20 -2.12 -5.06 -1.28
CA PHE A 20 -2.39 -3.81 -0.59
C PHE A 20 -3.89 -3.60 -0.35
N PHE A 21 -4.72 -3.72 -1.39
CA PHE A 21 -6.18 -3.58 -1.24
C PHE A 21 -6.78 -4.67 -0.35
N CYS A 22 -6.26 -5.90 -0.41
CA CYS A 22 -6.68 -6.98 0.49
C CYS A 22 -6.33 -6.66 1.96
N ILE A 23 -5.16 -6.10 2.24
CA ILE A 23 -4.74 -5.71 3.58
C ILE A 23 -5.64 -4.60 4.12
N LEU A 24 -5.82 -3.51 3.38
CA LEU A 24 -6.70 -2.42 3.79
C LEU A 24 -8.13 -2.89 4.08
N ARG A 25 -8.63 -3.85 3.28
CA ARG A 25 -9.96 -4.44 3.52
C ARG A 25 -10.07 -5.15 4.86
N LYS A 26 -8.99 -5.82 5.29
CA LYS A 26 -8.91 -6.60 6.53
C LYS A 26 -8.69 -5.78 7.79
N MET A 27 -8.45 -4.47 7.70
CA MET A 27 -8.22 -3.60 8.86
C MET A 27 -9.54 -2.92 9.27
N PRO A 28 -10.33 -3.50 10.20
CA PRO A 28 -11.65 -2.98 10.55
C PRO A 28 -11.60 -1.59 11.22
N GLU A 29 -10.47 -1.27 11.86
CA GLU A 29 -10.25 0.00 12.57
C GLU A 29 -10.20 1.21 11.63
N LEU A 30 -9.94 1.01 10.33
CA LEU A 30 -9.87 2.06 9.34
C LEU A 30 -11.23 2.36 8.74
N THR A 31 -11.67 3.62 8.83
CA THR A 31 -12.88 4.10 8.16
C THR A 31 -12.72 4.08 6.62
N SER A 32 -13.83 4.24 5.90
CA SER A 32 -13.79 4.39 4.44
C SER A 32 -12.94 5.60 4.01
N PHE A 33 -12.98 6.68 4.79
CA PHE A 33 -12.17 7.88 4.55
C PHE A 33 -10.68 7.63 4.78
N ASP A 34 -10.31 6.98 5.89
CA ASP A 34 -8.93 6.63 6.18
C ASP A 34 -8.33 5.73 5.09
N ARG A 35 -9.10 4.73 4.65
CA ARG A 35 -8.71 3.84 3.55
C ARG A 35 -8.46 4.62 2.26
N ALA A 36 -9.28 5.63 1.95
CA ALA A 36 -9.10 6.46 0.76
C ALA A 36 -7.85 7.35 0.87
N LEU A 37 -7.56 7.91 2.06
CA LEU A 37 -6.34 8.68 2.30
C LEU A 37 -5.08 7.83 2.15
N LEU A 38 -5.05 6.66 2.79
CA LEU A 38 -3.93 5.72 2.71
C LEU A 38 -3.72 5.24 1.26
N GLN A 39 -4.80 4.95 0.54
CA GLN A 39 -4.72 4.62 -0.89
C GLN A 39 -4.09 5.76 -1.69
N ARG A 40 -4.58 6.99 -1.53
CA ARG A 40 -4.06 8.15 -2.26
C ARG A 40 -2.56 8.37 -2.00
N HIS A 41 -2.11 8.16 -0.77
CA HIS A 41 -0.72 8.39 -0.40
C HIS A 41 0.19 7.24 -0.85
N LEU A 42 -0.13 6.00 -0.49
CA LEU A 42 0.75 4.85 -0.74
C LEU A 42 0.72 4.36 -2.20
N LEU A 43 -0.35 4.62 -2.95
CA LEU A 43 -0.38 4.31 -4.40
C LEU A 43 0.45 5.29 -5.23
N SER A 44 0.93 6.40 -4.65
CA SER A 44 1.74 7.39 -5.36
C SER A 44 3.16 6.88 -5.66
N CYS A 45 3.66 5.93 -4.86
CA CYS A 45 5.01 5.39 -4.94
C CYS A 45 4.97 3.86 -4.77
N MET A 46 5.53 3.13 -5.75
CA MET A 46 5.58 1.66 -5.68
C MET A 46 6.42 1.14 -4.52
N ASP A 47 7.47 1.87 -4.12
CA ASP A 47 8.32 1.48 -3.00
C ASP A 47 7.59 1.61 -1.66
N ASP A 48 6.79 2.65 -1.48
CA ASP A 48 5.96 2.82 -0.28
C ASP A 48 4.90 1.72 -0.19
N LEU A 49 4.27 1.40 -1.33
CA LEU A 49 3.31 0.31 -1.43
C LEU A 49 3.92 -1.04 -1.08
N ARG A 50 5.12 -1.33 -1.60
CA ARG A 50 5.88 -2.55 -1.30
C ARG A 50 6.28 -2.59 0.17
N GLY A 51 6.77 -1.48 0.72
CA GLY A 51 7.10 -1.36 2.14
C GLY A 51 5.90 -1.68 3.03
N PHE A 52 4.72 -1.13 2.70
CA PHE A 52 3.49 -1.41 3.43
C PHE A 52 3.05 -2.89 3.34
N VAL A 53 3.12 -3.50 2.15
CA VAL A 53 2.75 -4.92 1.97
C VAL A 53 3.69 -5.86 2.71
N LEU A 54 4.98 -5.50 2.83
CA LEU A 54 5.98 -6.30 3.54
C LEU A 54 5.97 -6.09 5.05
N MET A 55 5.42 -4.97 5.54
CA MET A 55 5.31 -4.65 6.96
C MET A 55 4.53 -5.74 7.72
N PRO A 56 4.98 -6.18 8.92
CA PRO A 56 4.25 -7.08 9.79
C PRO A 56 2.85 -6.58 10.13
N GLU A 57 1.88 -7.48 10.31
CA GLU A 57 0.47 -7.09 10.55
C GLU A 57 0.28 -6.27 11.83
N ASP A 58 1.06 -6.56 12.86
CA ASP A 58 1.07 -5.88 14.16
C ASP A 58 1.63 -4.45 14.10
N GLU A 59 2.51 -4.15 13.14
CA GLU A 59 3.07 -2.81 12.97
C GLU A 59 2.18 -1.90 12.11
N ARG A 60 1.36 -2.49 11.22
CA ARG A 60 0.58 -1.75 10.22
C ARG A 60 -0.42 -0.78 10.84
N GLU A 61 -1.07 -1.16 11.94
CA GLU A 61 -2.07 -0.29 12.58
C GLU A 61 -1.41 0.99 13.11
N GLY A 62 -0.28 0.84 13.82
CA GLY A 62 0.51 1.98 14.31
C GLY A 62 1.02 2.86 13.17
N PHE A 63 1.54 2.26 12.10
CA PHE A 63 1.97 2.99 10.91
C PHE A 63 0.83 3.79 10.27
N CYS A 64 -0.33 3.15 10.03
CA CYS A 64 -1.51 3.84 9.51
C CYS A 64 -1.92 5.00 10.40
N GLY A 65 -1.91 4.83 11.72
CA GLY A 65 -2.26 5.88 12.67
C GLY A 65 -1.34 7.10 12.60
N VAL A 66 -0.02 6.88 12.49
CA VAL A 66 0.95 7.98 12.31
C VAL A 66 0.75 8.67 10.96
N LEU A 67 0.67 7.88 9.89
CA LEU A 67 0.56 8.40 8.53
C LEU A 67 -0.72 9.23 8.33
N LEU A 68 -1.85 8.78 8.87
CA LEU A 68 -3.11 9.52 8.80
C LEU A 68 -3.05 10.84 9.55
N ARG A 69 -2.37 10.89 10.71
CA ARG A 69 -2.16 12.13 11.45
C ARG A 69 -1.31 13.13 10.67
N ASP A 70 -0.29 12.66 9.97
CA ASP A 70 0.57 13.51 9.16
C ASP A 70 -0.16 14.07 7.92
N ILE A 71 -1.01 13.25 7.28
CA ILE A 71 -1.79 13.68 6.11
C ILE A 71 -2.91 14.68 6.47
N THR A 72 -3.47 14.56 7.68
CA THR A 72 -4.61 15.39 8.13
C THR A 72 -4.18 16.68 8.83
N ARG A 73 -2.87 16.90 9.01
CA ARG A 73 -2.29 18.12 9.57
C ARG A 73 -2.06 19.19 8.52
#